data_AF-A0A523KCK4-F1
#
_entry.id   AF-A0A523KCK4-F1
#
_cell.length_a   1.000
_cell.length_b   1.000
_cell.length_c   1.000
_cell.angle_alpha   90.00
_cell.angle_beta   90.00
_cell.angle_gamma   90.00
#
_symmetry.space_group_name_H-M   'P 1'
#
loop_
_entity.id
_entity.type
_entity.pdbx_description
1 polymer ?
#
loop_
_entity_poly.entity_id
_entity_poly.type
_entity_poly.pdbx_seq_one_letter_code
_entity_poly.pdbx_strand_id
1 'polypeptide(L)'
;MADGDGVPAMMEPRNVAAAVLRRLDEFGLKPVIAFELEFFLLDEIADANGRPQPPLSPLTGLRDDSTQVYGVDEVNGFADLFSDVERAAAAQRIPASVTTAEFAPGQYEINLKHVHAPLSAADHCALLRHMVKGVARRRGIRATFMPKPFPRRSGSGMHVHMSLLDERGRNVFDDGSVAGGEALKHAIGGMLATLPDAMAIFAPNINAYRRFGPRLYVPVTKSWGVDNRSVALRIPTGPPASRRFEHRVAGADANPYLVLAVLLAGIHHGLTEKSDPGPMWSGSACEQVDKDIPFDLTSALARLRASAVLKSYLGDTYVELYCATKEAELASFLDHITPREYQWYL
;
A
#
# COMPACT_ATOMS: atom_id res chain seq x y z
N MET A 1 21.85 5.40 1.52
CA MET A 1 22.83 5.68 2.61
C MET A 1 24.03 4.77 2.43
N ALA A 2 25.24 5.20 2.72
CA ALA A 2 26.43 4.33 2.68
C ALA A 2 27.04 4.22 4.08
N ASP A 3 27.78 3.14 4.35
CA ASP A 3 28.62 3.04 5.53
C ASP A 3 29.89 3.90 5.41
N GLY A 4 30.76 3.83 6.41
CA GLY A 4 32.02 4.59 6.45
C GLY A 4 32.97 4.29 5.29
N ASP A 5 32.79 3.15 4.61
CA ASP A 5 33.61 2.69 3.49
C ASP A 5 32.95 2.96 2.12
N GLY A 6 31.79 3.64 2.11
CA GLY A 6 31.06 3.97 0.89
C GLY A 6 30.20 2.82 0.34
N VAL A 7 30.09 1.70 1.06
CA VAL A 7 29.25 0.56 0.68
C VAL A 7 27.79 0.88 1.05
N PRO A 8 26.81 0.61 0.17
CA PRO A 8 25.40 0.84 0.50
C PRO A 8 25.00 0.10 1.78
N ALA A 9 24.53 0.86 2.78
CA ALA A 9 24.08 0.29 4.04
C ALA A 9 22.78 -0.50 3.80
N MET A 10 22.87 -1.83 3.85
CA MET A 10 21.73 -2.74 3.55
C MET A 10 20.66 -2.77 4.64
N MET A 11 20.79 -1.94 5.69
CA MET A 11 19.75 -1.67 6.69
C MET A 11 18.83 -0.51 6.30
N GLU A 12 19.11 0.16 5.19
CA GLU A 12 18.32 1.27 4.69
C GLU A 12 17.30 0.76 3.64
N PRO A 13 15.98 0.97 3.83
CA PRO A 13 14.94 0.40 2.97
C PRO A 13 15.09 0.70 1.46
N ARG A 14 15.54 1.90 1.09
CA ARG A 14 15.74 2.28 -0.31
C ARG A 14 16.89 1.52 -0.94
N ASN A 15 17.98 1.28 -0.21
CA ASN A 15 19.08 0.41 -0.65
C ASN A 15 18.62 -1.04 -0.84
N VAL A 16 17.77 -1.57 0.06
CA VAL A 16 17.17 -2.91 -0.09
C VAL A 16 16.33 -2.97 -1.37
N ALA A 17 15.42 -2.01 -1.58
CA ALA A 17 14.65 -1.91 -2.81
C ALA A 17 15.53 -1.80 -4.07
N ALA A 18 16.63 -1.03 -4.00
CA ALA A 18 17.58 -0.89 -5.09
C ALA A 18 18.29 -2.20 -5.42
N ALA A 19 18.63 -2.99 -4.40
CA ALA A 19 19.24 -4.31 -4.58
C ALA A 19 18.29 -5.30 -5.24
N VAL A 20 17.02 -5.32 -4.83
CA VAL A 20 16.00 -6.17 -5.48
C VAL A 20 15.71 -5.71 -6.90
N LEU A 21 15.62 -4.40 -7.14
CA LEU A 21 15.38 -3.85 -8.48
C LEU A 21 16.42 -4.31 -9.50
N ARG A 22 17.72 -4.34 -9.12
CA ARG A 22 18.81 -4.79 -9.99
C ARG A 22 18.67 -6.25 -10.44
N ARG A 23 17.88 -7.08 -9.74
CA ARG A 23 17.62 -8.46 -10.19
C ARG A 23 16.86 -8.51 -11.51
N LEU A 24 16.03 -7.52 -11.81
CA LEU A 24 15.31 -7.46 -13.08
C LEU A 24 16.21 -7.13 -14.27
N ASP A 25 17.45 -6.67 -14.04
CA ASP A 25 18.44 -6.48 -15.09
C ASP A 25 18.78 -7.81 -15.78
N GLU A 26 18.64 -8.95 -15.09
CA GLU A 26 18.81 -10.31 -15.65
C GLU A 26 17.87 -10.58 -16.83
N PHE A 27 16.72 -9.89 -16.88
CA PHE A 27 15.73 -10.00 -17.95
C PHE A 27 15.73 -8.82 -18.92
N GLY A 28 16.55 -7.79 -18.69
CA GLY A 28 16.50 -6.53 -19.45
C GLY A 28 15.17 -5.79 -19.29
N LEU A 29 14.47 -5.98 -18.17
CA LEU A 29 13.13 -5.43 -17.93
C LEU A 29 13.17 -4.19 -17.04
N LYS A 30 12.41 -3.16 -17.42
CA LYS A 30 12.31 -1.88 -16.70
C LYS A 30 10.92 -1.69 -16.12
N PRO A 31 10.75 -1.68 -14.79
CA PRO A 31 9.45 -1.44 -14.18
C PRO A 31 8.97 0.01 -14.37
N VAL A 32 7.66 0.14 -14.58
CA VAL A 32 6.94 1.42 -14.57
C VAL A 32 5.95 1.38 -13.43
N ILE A 33 6.03 2.34 -12.51
CA ILE A 33 5.34 2.25 -11.22
C ILE A 33 4.55 3.51 -10.92
N ALA A 34 3.36 3.34 -10.37
CA ALA A 34 2.57 4.38 -9.73
C ALA A 34 2.08 3.91 -8.36
N PHE A 35 2.06 4.82 -7.39
CA PHE A 35 1.46 4.60 -6.08
C PHE A 35 0.17 5.40 -5.97
N GLU A 36 -0.83 4.82 -5.32
CA GLU A 36 -2.07 5.48 -4.91
C GLU A 36 -2.08 5.48 -3.38
N LEU A 37 -2.29 6.63 -2.77
CA LEU A 37 -2.29 6.77 -1.31
C LEU A 37 -3.63 7.29 -0.82
N GLU A 38 -4.33 6.45 -0.08
CA GLU A 38 -5.50 6.85 0.68
C GLU A 38 -5.09 7.45 2.04
N PHE A 39 -5.85 8.42 2.51
CA PHE A 39 -5.66 9.04 3.82
C PHE A 39 -6.99 9.59 4.35
N PHE A 40 -7.03 9.88 5.64
CA PHE A 40 -8.13 10.61 6.26
C PHE A 40 -7.69 12.00 6.67
N LEU A 41 -8.55 12.99 6.46
CA LEU A 41 -8.53 14.22 7.23
C LEU A 41 -9.31 13.99 8.53
N LEU A 42 -8.79 14.52 9.63
CA LEU A 42 -9.33 14.43 10.98
C LEU A 42 -9.33 15.81 11.62
N ASP A 43 -10.24 16.03 12.55
CA ASP A 43 -10.12 17.15 13.49
C ASP A 43 -8.86 16.96 14.37
N GLU A 44 -8.24 18.07 14.75
CA GLU A 44 -7.18 18.10 15.75
C GLU A 44 -7.72 17.80 17.16
N ILE A 45 -8.98 18.17 17.41
CA ILE A 45 -9.70 17.91 18.66
C ILE A 45 -10.42 16.56 18.56
N ALA A 46 -10.16 15.67 19.52
CA ALA A 46 -10.85 14.39 19.63
C ALA A 46 -12.33 14.56 20.02
N ASP A 47 -13.14 13.52 19.82
CA ASP A 47 -14.53 13.50 20.29
C ASP A 47 -14.61 13.50 21.83
N ALA A 48 -15.83 13.55 22.38
CA ALA A 48 -16.07 13.53 23.83
C ALA A 48 -15.50 12.29 24.55
N ASN A 49 -15.15 11.23 23.81
CA ASN A 49 -14.55 9.99 24.31
C ASN A 49 -13.05 9.89 24.01
N GLY A 50 -12.42 10.97 23.52
CA GLY A 50 -11.00 10.98 23.15
C GLY A 50 -10.66 10.25 21.86
N ARG A 51 -11.64 9.98 20.98
CA ARG A 51 -11.44 9.28 19.70
C ARG A 51 -11.22 10.26 18.55
N PRO A 52 -10.51 9.86 17.48
CA PRO A 52 -10.46 10.66 16.26
C PRO A 52 -11.87 10.87 15.72
N GLN A 53 -12.10 12.02 15.08
CA GLN A 53 -13.36 12.36 14.42
C GLN A 53 -13.10 13.07 13.08
N PRO A 54 -14.00 12.98 12.10
CA PRO A 54 -13.91 13.73 10.85
C PRO A 54 -13.81 15.25 11.13
N PRO A 55 -13.09 16.02 10.31
CA PRO A 55 -12.97 17.47 10.48
C PRO A 55 -14.32 18.17 10.26
N LEU A 56 -14.43 19.41 10.75
CA LEU A 56 -15.49 20.30 10.30
C LEU A 56 -15.23 20.72 8.86
N SER A 57 -16.23 20.58 7.99
CA SER A 57 -16.18 21.10 6.64
C SER A 57 -16.09 22.63 6.68
N PRO A 58 -15.07 23.24 6.07
CA PRO A 58 -14.98 24.69 5.94
C PRO A 58 -16.18 25.32 5.23
N LEU A 59 -16.87 24.56 4.37
CA LEU A 59 -18.01 25.03 3.59
C LEU A 59 -19.31 25.05 4.40
N THR A 60 -19.59 23.99 5.17
CA THR A 60 -20.87 23.82 5.86
C THR A 60 -20.79 24.08 7.36
N GLY A 61 -19.60 24.06 7.95
CA GLY A 61 -19.40 24.09 9.40
C GLY A 61 -19.89 22.82 10.12
N LEU A 62 -20.20 21.75 9.37
CA LEU A 62 -20.68 20.46 9.89
C LEU A 62 -19.61 19.38 9.69
N ARG A 63 -19.71 18.30 10.46
CA ARG A 63 -18.89 17.09 10.26
C ARG A 63 -19.64 16.13 9.36
N ASP A 64 -18.97 15.59 8.36
CA ASP A 64 -19.57 14.59 7.48
C ASP A 64 -19.79 13.26 8.22
N ASP A 65 -21.01 12.72 8.14
CA ASP A 65 -21.38 11.42 8.71
C ASP A 65 -21.75 10.37 7.64
N SER A 66 -22.08 10.83 6.43
CA SER A 66 -22.48 10.04 5.26
C SER A 66 -21.33 9.80 4.28
N THR A 67 -21.29 8.62 3.65
CA THR A 67 -20.30 8.28 2.62
C THR A 67 -20.84 8.69 1.24
N GLN A 68 -20.13 9.58 0.53
CA GLN A 68 -20.35 9.88 -0.89
C GLN A 68 -19.04 9.66 -1.67
N VAL A 69 -18.91 8.51 -2.32
CA VAL A 69 -17.76 8.18 -3.17
C VAL A 69 -17.76 9.12 -4.38
N TYR A 70 -16.63 9.74 -4.70
CA TYR A 70 -16.53 10.78 -5.74
C TYR A 70 -17.40 12.02 -5.49
N GLY A 71 -17.79 12.23 -4.23
CA GLY A 71 -18.57 13.39 -3.83
C GLY A 71 -17.84 14.69 -4.12
N VAL A 72 -18.39 15.48 -5.05
CA VAL A 72 -17.80 16.76 -5.49
C VAL A 72 -17.88 17.79 -4.36
N ASP A 73 -18.93 17.74 -3.54
CA ASP A 73 -19.12 18.65 -2.41
C ASP A 73 -18.14 18.37 -1.27
N GLU A 74 -17.79 17.11 -1.05
CA GLU A 74 -16.80 16.64 -0.08
C GLU A 74 -15.37 17.06 -0.48
N VAL A 75 -15.07 17.06 -1.78
CA VAL A 75 -13.82 17.63 -2.31
C VAL A 75 -13.85 19.16 -2.23
N ASN A 76 -14.98 19.79 -2.59
CA ASN A 76 -15.15 21.25 -2.56
C ASN A 76 -15.01 21.82 -1.14
N GLY A 77 -15.49 21.09 -0.12
CA GLY A 77 -15.36 21.50 1.28
C GLY A 77 -13.92 21.77 1.69
N PHE A 78 -12.96 21.02 1.15
CA PHE A 78 -11.54 21.14 1.45
C PHE A 78 -10.71 21.59 0.24
N ALA A 79 -11.33 22.24 -0.77
CA ALA A 79 -10.67 22.64 -2.01
C ALA A 79 -9.41 23.48 -1.78
N ASP A 80 -9.42 24.40 -0.80
CA ASP A 80 -8.25 25.21 -0.47
C ASP A 80 -7.09 24.36 0.08
N LEU A 81 -7.39 23.32 0.88
CA LEU A 81 -6.38 22.39 1.38
C LEU A 81 -5.79 21.59 0.22
N PHE A 82 -6.61 21.07 -0.68
CA PHE A 82 -6.14 20.30 -1.83
C PHE A 82 -5.36 21.18 -2.81
N SER A 83 -5.77 22.42 -3.02
CA SER A 83 -4.99 23.40 -3.81
C SER A 83 -3.61 23.67 -3.18
N ASP A 84 -3.51 23.77 -1.85
CA ASP A 84 -2.20 23.87 -1.18
C ASP A 84 -1.35 22.61 -1.36
N VAL A 85 -1.96 21.42 -1.33
CA VAL A 85 -1.29 20.15 -1.59
C VAL A 85 -0.75 20.12 -3.02
N GLU A 86 -1.55 20.51 -4.00
CA GLU A 86 -1.15 20.59 -5.41
C GLU A 86 0.02 21.57 -5.62
N ARG A 87 -0.05 22.77 -5.02
CA ARG A 87 1.06 23.75 -5.09
C ARG A 87 2.33 23.23 -4.43
N ALA A 88 2.22 22.58 -3.27
CA ALA A 88 3.36 21.98 -2.58
C ALA A 88 3.95 20.79 -3.36
N ALA A 89 3.12 19.99 -4.03
CA ALA A 89 3.54 18.88 -4.88
C ALA A 89 4.31 19.41 -6.09
N ALA A 90 3.77 20.42 -6.76
CA ALA A 90 4.42 21.07 -7.90
C ALA A 90 5.78 21.68 -7.51
N ALA A 91 5.87 22.36 -6.37
CA ALA A 91 7.12 22.94 -5.87
C ALA A 91 8.21 21.89 -5.61
N GLN A 92 7.82 20.69 -5.17
CA GLN A 92 8.73 19.57 -4.91
C GLN A 92 8.88 18.63 -6.12
N ARG A 93 8.21 18.92 -7.24
CA ARG A 93 8.15 18.07 -8.44
C ARG A 93 7.62 16.67 -8.17
N ILE A 94 6.74 16.53 -7.19
CA ILE A 94 6.01 15.29 -6.91
C ILE A 94 4.88 15.17 -7.95
N PRO A 95 4.83 14.09 -8.75
CA PRO A 95 3.88 13.97 -9.85
C PRO A 95 2.49 13.51 -9.35
N ALA A 96 1.90 14.24 -8.42
CA ALA A 96 0.56 13.98 -7.89
C ALA A 96 -0.53 14.33 -8.90
N SER A 97 -1.61 13.55 -8.90
CA SER A 97 -2.86 13.83 -9.59
C SER A 97 -3.79 14.69 -8.72
N VAL A 98 -4.97 14.98 -9.26
CA VAL A 98 -6.09 15.56 -8.51
C VAL A 98 -6.47 14.63 -7.36
N THR A 99 -6.91 15.22 -6.25
CA THR A 99 -7.43 14.50 -5.08
C THR A 99 -8.86 14.05 -5.32
N THR A 100 -9.20 12.82 -4.94
CA THR A 100 -10.57 12.27 -5.02
C THR A 100 -11.12 11.94 -3.64
N ALA A 101 -12.43 12.09 -3.45
CA ALA A 101 -13.12 11.62 -2.24
C ALA A 101 -13.40 10.11 -2.31
N GLU A 102 -13.20 9.42 -1.19
CA GLU A 102 -13.18 7.96 -1.09
C GLU A 102 -14.36 7.36 -0.31
N PHE A 103 -14.30 6.04 -0.04
CA PHE A 103 -15.37 5.22 0.56
C PHE A 103 -15.71 5.51 2.05
N ALA A 104 -15.17 6.55 2.66
CA ALA A 104 -15.58 6.99 4.01
C ALA A 104 -15.55 8.52 4.17
N PRO A 105 -16.36 9.06 5.10
CA PRO A 105 -16.34 10.49 5.43
C PRO A 105 -14.93 10.94 5.83
N GLY A 106 -14.47 12.03 5.21
CA GLY A 106 -13.12 12.55 5.41
C GLY A 106 -12.00 11.69 4.83
N GLN A 107 -12.30 10.64 4.04
CA GLN A 107 -11.32 9.84 3.33
C GLN A 107 -11.07 10.41 1.93
N TYR A 108 -9.80 10.50 1.55
CA TYR A 108 -9.37 10.99 0.25
C TYR A 108 -8.24 10.13 -0.31
N GLU A 109 -8.05 10.20 -1.62
CA GLU A 109 -6.99 9.53 -2.36
C GLU A 109 -6.21 10.53 -3.21
N ILE A 110 -4.88 10.36 -3.30
CA ILE A 110 -4.02 11.03 -4.29
C ILE A 110 -3.22 9.98 -5.04
N ASN A 111 -3.27 10.02 -6.37
CA ASN A 111 -2.54 9.11 -7.24
C ASN A 111 -1.26 9.77 -7.76
N LEU A 112 -0.18 9.02 -7.78
CA LEU A 112 1.07 9.44 -8.39
C LEU A 112 1.13 8.95 -9.83
N LYS A 113 1.61 9.79 -10.75
CA LYS A 113 1.78 9.38 -12.15
C LYS A 113 2.79 8.23 -12.25
N HIS A 114 2.58 7.39 -13.26
CA HIS A 114 3.48 6.30 -13.61
C HIS A 114 4.86 6.86 -14.00
N VAL A 115 5.91 6.31 -13.41
CA VAL A 115 7.30 6.69 -13.71
C VAL A 115 8.17 5.46 -13.96
N HIS A 116 9.14 5.59 -14.86
CA HIS A 116 10.13 4.54 -15.20
C HIS A 116 11.33 4.50 -14.22
N ALA A 117 11.20 5.17 -13.07
CA ALA A 117 12.20 5.24 -12.02
C ALA A 117 11.60 4.70 -10.70
N PRO A 118 11.62 3.37 -10.48
CA PRO A 118 10.96 2.72 -9.35
C PRO A 118 11.32 3.31 -7.98
N LEU A 119 12.60 3.57 -7.73
CA LEU A 119 13.05 4.17 -6.47
C LEU A 119 12.52 5.60 -6.30
N SER A 120 12.50 6.39 -7.37
CA SER A 120 11.90 7.73 -7.34
C SER A 120 10.39 7.68 -7.15
N ALA A 121 9.69 6.66 -7.63
CA ALA A 121 8.27 6.47 -7.32
C ALA A 121 8.04 6.28 -5.82
N ALA A 122 8.89 5.48 -5.15
CA ALA A 122 8.84 5.30 -3.71
C ALA A 122 9.27 6.58 -2.94
N ASP A 123 10.26 7.32 -3.45
CA ASP A 123 10.66 8.64 -2.93
C ASP A 123 9.44 9.60 -2.96
N HIS A 124 8.75 9.71 -4.10
CA HIS A 124 7.54 10.53 -4.25
C HIS A 124 6.42 10.11 -3.30
N CYS A 125 6.19 8.80 -3.11
CA CYS A 125 5.19 8.27 -2.19
C CYS A 125 5.49 8.67 -0.73
N ALA A 126 6.74 8.54 -0.29
CA ALA A 126 7.16 8.96 1.04
C ALA A 126 7.00 10.48 1.25
N LEU A 127 7.42 11.27 0.26
CA LEU A 127 7.32 12.73 0.28
C LEU A 127 5.87 13.21 0.26
N LEU A 128 5.01 12.61 -0.56
CA LEU A 128 3.58 12.94 -0.64
C LEU A 128 2.92 12.82 0.74
N ARG A 129 3.14 11.70 1.43
CA ARG A 129 2.62 11.47 2.78
C ARG A 129 3.11 12.51 3.79
N HIS A 130 4.39 12.85 3.77
CA HIS A 130 4.94 13.89 4.66
C HIS A 130 4.34 15.28 4.34
N MET A 131 4.27 15.61 3.06
CA MET A 131 3.75 16.88 2.55
C MET A 131 2.28 17.07 2.91
N VAL A 132 1.41 16.08 2.68
CA VAL A 132 -0.02 16.15 3.00
C VAL A 132 -0.24 16.42 4.49
N LYS A 133 0.49 15.71 5.36
CA LYS A 133 0.47 15.98 6.82
C LYS A 133 0.90 17.40 7.15
N GLY A 134 1.97 17.89 6.51
CA GLY A 134 2.48 19.23 6.70
C GLY A 134 1.50 20.32 6.28
N VAL A 135 0.84 20.15 5.12
CA VAL A 135 -0.16 21.08 4.59
C VAL A 135 -1.41 21.09 5.47
N ALA A 136 -1.97 19.91 5.80
CA ALA A 136 -3.17 19.81 6.64
C ALA A 136 -2.95 20.49 8.00
N ARG A 137 -1.80 20.23 8.65
CA ARG A 137 -1.47 20.81 9.96
C ARG A 137 -1.43 22.34 9.94
N ARG A 138 -0.99 22.98 8.85
CA ARG A 138 -1.02 24.45 8.73
C ARG A 138 -2.43 25.02 8.70
N ARG A 139 -3.43 24.20 8.43
CA ARG A 139 -4.85 24.55 8.38
C ARG A 139 -5.63 24.08 9.61
N GLY A 140 -4.94 23.63 10.67
CA GLY A 140 -5.58 23.12 11.89
C GLY A 140 -6.34 21.80 11.67
N ILE A 141 -5.95 21.02 10.66
CA ILE A 141 -6.53 19.72 10.31
C ILE A 141 -5.43 18.67 10.40
N ARG A 142 -5.75 17.48 10.90
CA ARG A 142 -4.81 16.37 10.95
C ARG A 142 -5.02 15.43 9.77
N ALA A 143 -4.01 15.23 8.94
CA ALA A 143 -4.02 14.12 7.98
C ALA A 143 -3.42 12.85 8.59
N THR A 144 -4.08 11.71 8.40
CA THR A 144 -3.58 10.39 8.83
C THR A 144 -3.60 9.38 7.70
N PHE A 145 -2.55 8.56 7.64
CA PHE A 145 -2.41 7.42 6.73
C PHE A 145 -2.53 6.11 7.50
N MET A 146 -3.05 6.18 8.74
CA MET A 146 -3.33 5.02 9.57
C MET A 146 -4.28 4.08 8.82
N PRO A 147 -4.01 2.76 8.74
CA PRO A 147 -4.80 1.86 7.92
C PRO A 147 -6.25 1.72 8.36
N LYS A 148 -6.53 1.85 9.66
CA LYS A 148 -7.89 1.71 10.20
C LYS A 148 -8.12 2.71 11.34
N PRO A 149 -8.39 3.99 11.03
CA PRO A 149 -8.63 5.00 12.05
C PRO A 149 -10.02 4.86 12.68
N PHE A 150 -11.01 4.40 11.90
CA PHE A 150 -12.39 4.24 12.34
C PHE A 150 -12.85 2.78 12.29
N PRO A 151 -13.52 2.27 13.35
CA PRO A 151 -14.13 0.96 13.29
C PRO A 151 -15.28 0.94 12.27
N ARG A 152 -15.47 -0.19 11.57
CA ARG A 152 -16.57 -0.43 10.62
C ARG A 152 -16.64 0.51 9.40
N ARG A 153 -15.69 1.43 9.21
CA ARG A 153 -15.52 2.22 7.96
C ARG A 153 -14.44 1.58 7.08
N SER A 154 -14.29 2.01 5.83
CA SER A 154 -13.13 1.65 5.00
C SER A 154 -11.82 2.05 5.68
N GLY A 155 -10.75 1.33 5.34
CA GLY A 155 -9.40 1.67 5.77
C GLY A 155 -8.64 2.44 4.70
N SER A 156 -7.40 2.83 5.00
CA SER A 156 -6.49 3.47 4.04
C SER A 156 -5.48 2.47 3.47
N GLY A 157 -5.53 2.26 2.17
CA GLY A 157 -4.62 1.45 1.38
C GLY A 157 -3.50 2.25 0.70
N MET A 158 -2.46 1.53 0.30
CA MET A 158 -1.46 1.99 -0.66
C MET A 158 -1.50 1.06 -1.88
N HIS A 159 -2.24 1.43 -2.92
CA HIS A 159 -2.25 0.62 -4.13
C HIS A 159 -0.98 0.88 -4.94
N VAL A 160 -0.46 -0.17 -5.57
CA VAL A 160 0.74 -0.07 -6.41
C VAL A 160 0.42 -0.62 -7.78
N HIS A 161 0.47 0.24 -8.78
CA HIS A 161 0.36 -0.14 -10.18
C HIS A 161 1.74 -0.40 -10.75
N MET A 162 1.90 -1.50 -11.48
CA MET A 162 3.17 -1.80 -12.13
C MET A 162 3.01 -2.52 -13.47
N SER A 163 3.77 -2.03 -14.46
CA SER A 163 4.04 -2.73 -15.71
C SER A 163 5.55 -2.92 -15.90
N LEU A 164 5.95 -3.74 -16.87
CA LEU A 164 7.35 -3.99 -17.21
C LEU A 164 7.56 -3.64 -18.69
N LEU A 165 8.62 -2.90 -19.00
CA LEU A 165 9.03 -2.61 -20.36
C LEU A 165 10.28 -3.39 -20.75
N ASP A 166 10.36 -3.81 -22.00
CA ASP A 166 11.60 -4.30 -22.60
C ASP A 166 12.56 -3.15 -22.97
N GLU A 167 13.74 -3.49 -23.46
CA GLU A 167 14.75 -2.52 -23.91
C GLU A 167 14.26 -1.59 -25.03
N ARG A 168 13.24 -2.02 -25.79
CA ARG A 168 12.61 -1.24 -26.87
C ARG A 168 11.46 -0.37 -26.36
N GLY A 169 11.19 -0.38 -25.05
CA GLY A 169 10.10 0.37 -24.43
C GLY A 169 8.72 -0.25 -24.62
N ARG A 170 8.63 -1.52 -25.05
CA ARG A 170 7.35 -2.22 -25.22
C ARG A 170 6.93 -2.87 -23.91
N ASN A 171 5.64 -2.75 -23.59
CA ASN A 171 5.07 -3.36 -22.40
C ASN A 171 5.00 -4.89 -22.55
N VAL A 172 5.77 -5.63 -21.77
CA VAL A 172 5.85 -7.10 -21.89
C VAL A 172 4.65 -7.82 -21.29
N PHE A 173 3.80 -7.12 -20.55
CA PHE A 173 2.54 -7.64 -20.06
C PHE A 173 1.45 -7.63 -21.12
N ASP A 174 1.64 -6.89 -22.21
CA ASP A 174 0.69 -6.73 -23.29
C ASP A 174 0.78 -7.86 -24.32
N ASP A 175 -0.31 -8.62 -24.48
CA ASP A 175 -0.54 -9.59 -25.57
C ASP A 175 -1.78 -9.24 -26.41
N GLY A 176 -2.32 -8.02 -26.27
CA GLY A 176 -3.57 -7.58 -26.87
C GLY A 176 -4.83 -7.97 -26.09
N SER A 177 -4.73 -8.86 -25.09
CA SER A 177 -5.89 -9.30 -24.30
C SER A 177 -6.10 -8.44 -23.03
N VAL A 178 -7.29 -8.59 -22.43
CA VAL A 178 -7.61 -7.96 -21.14
C VAL A 178 -6.92 -8.64 -19.95
N ALA A 179 -6.56 -9.91 -20.09
CA ALA A 179 -5.89 -10.69 -19.05
C ALA A 179 -4.35 -10.53 -19.10
N GLY A 180 -3.82 -10.00 -20.20
CA GLY A 180 -2.39 -9.85 -20.45
C GLY A 180 -1.69 -11.18 -20.76
N GLY A 181 -0.43 -11.05 -21.18
CA GLY A 181 0.40 -12.17 -21.62
C GLY A 181 1.02 -12.98 -20.46
N GLU A 182 1.80 -13.99 -20.83
CA GLU A 182 2.43 -14.93 -19.89
C GLU A 182 3.35 -14.24 -18.87
N ALA A 183 4.08 -13.19 -19.27
CA ALA A 183 4.93 -12.43 -18.35
C ALA A 183 4.11 -11.79 -17.21
N LEU A 184 2.88 -11.32 -17.48
CA LEU A 184 2.00 -10.78 -16.44
C LEU A 184 1.52 -11.88 -15.51
N LYS A 185 1.13 -13.03 -16.05
CA LYS A 185 0.67 -14.18 -15.25
C LYS A 185 1.79 -14.67 -14.33
N HIS A 186 3.01 -14.84 -14.84
CA HIS A 186 4.16 -15.21 -14.04
C HIS A 186 4.48 -14.20 -12.95
N ALA A 187 4.47 -12.90 -13.27
CA ALA A 187 4.64 -11.85 -12.28
C ALA A 187 3.59 -11.92 -11.17
N ILE A 188 2.30 -12.10 -11.53
CA ILE A 188 1.21 -12.28 -10.57
C ILE A 188 1.41 -13.55 -9.75
N GLY A 189 1.80 -14.67 -10.37
CA GLY A 189 2.01 -15.94 -9.69
C GLY A 189 3.08 -15.85 -8.62
N GLY A 190 4.21 -15.22 -8.92
CA GLY A 190 5.26 -15.01 -7.93
C GLY A 190 4.88 -14.04 -6.81
N MET A 191 4.10 -12.99 -7.12
CA MET A 191 3.55 -12.10 -6.09
C MET A 191 2.54 -12.82 -5.18
N LEU A 192 1.66 -13.67 -5.73
CA LEU A 192 0.72 -14.47 -4.94
C LEU A 192 1.45 -15.51 -4.08
N ALA A 193 2.52 -16.11 -4.58
CA ALA A 193 3.35 -17.07 -3.85
C ALA A 193 4.05 -16.41 -2.65
N THR A 194 4.55 -15.18 -2.82
CA THR A 194 5.28 -14.44 -1.77
C THR A 194 4.36 -13.63 -0.85
N LEU A 195 3.08 -13.46 -1.20
CA LEU A 195 2.14 -12.62 -0.47
C LEU A 195 1.97 -12.99 1.01
N PRO A 196 1.77 -14.28 1.40
CA PRO A 196 1.67 -14.65 2.81
C PRO A 196 2.90 -14.25 3.64
N ASP A 197 4.09 -14.38 3.05
CA ASP A 197 5.35 -14.10 3.71
C ASP A 197 5.62 -12.59 3.80
N ALA A 198 5.09 -11.80 2.86
CA ALA A 198 5.25 -10.35 2.81
C ALA A 198 4.23 -9.58 3.67
N MET A 199 3.26 -10.25 4.30
CA MET A 199 2.19 -9.58 5.05
C MET A 199 2.70 -8.65 6.16
N ALA A 200 3.77 -9.01 6.87
CA ALA A 200 4.33 -8.15 7.90
C ALA A 200 4.93 -6.84 7.35
N ILE A 201 5.25 -6.78 6.04
CA ILE A 201 5.71 -5.58 5.35
C ILE A 201 4.52 -4.77 4.82
N PHE A 202 3.49 -5.44 4.29
CA PHE A 202 2.26 -4.79 3.82
C PHE A 202 1.41 -4.23 4.96
N ALA A 203 1.44 -4.85 6.13
CA ALA A 203 0.71 -4.50 7.33
C ALA A 203 1.68 -4.43 8.53
N PRO A 204 2.36 -3.29 8.74
CA PRO A 204 3.54 -3.22 9.60
C PRO A 204 3.24 -3.06 11.10
N ASN A 205 1.97 -3.03 11.51
CA ASN A 205 1.57 -2.89 12.90
C ASN A 205 0.17 -3.48 13.15
N ILE A 206 -0.24 -3.57 14.41
CA ILE A 206 -1.52 -4.17 14.83
C ILE A 206 -2.74 -3.46 14.23
N ASN A 207 -2.70 -2.13 14.06
CA ASN A 207 -3.81 -1.41 13.45
C ASN A 207 -3.99 -1.79 11.97
N ALA A 208 -2.90 -2.04 11.24
CA ALA A 208 -2.94 -2.47 9.85
C ALA A 208 -3.77 -3.73 9.64
N TYR A 209 -3.68 -4.69 10.56
CA TYR A 209 -4.47 -5.93 10.47
C TYR A 209 -5.97 -5.73 10.67
N ARG A 210 -6.39 -4.66 11.36
CA ARG A 210 -7.81 -4.30 11.51
C ARG A 210 -8.43 -3.80 10.20
N ARG A 211 -7.63 -3.57 9.15
CA ARG A 211 -8.13 -3.30 7.81
C ARG A 211 -8.77 -4.54 7.22
N PHE A 212 -8.17 -5.72 7.43
CA PHE A 212 -8.58 -7.00 6.86
C PHE A 212 -9.80 -7.57 7.56
N GLY A 213 -10.83 -7.83 6.77
CA GLY A 213 -12.04 -8.49 7.21
C GLY A 213 -13.04 -8.60 6.06
N PRO A 214 -13.98 -9.56 6.15
CA PRO A 214 -14.98 -9.72 5.12
C PRO A 214 -15.78 -8.43 4.89
N ARG A 215 -16.09 -8.13 3.63
CA ARG A 215 -16.91 -6.96 3.23
C ARG A 215 -16.35 -5.58 3.61
N LEU A 216 -15.03 -5.47 3.83
CA LEU A 216 -14.34 -4.19 4.11
C LEU A 216 -13.61 -3.60 2.88
N TYR A 217 -13.94 -4.06 1.67
CA TYR A 217 -13.33 -3.63 0.40
C TYR A 217 -11.80 -3.80 0.33
N VAL A 218 -11.25 -4.67 1.17
CA VAL A 218 -9.84 -5.05 1.19
C VAL A 218 -9.69 -6.52 0.81
N PRO A 219 -8.61 -6.90 0.08
CA PRO A 219 -8.38 -8.30 -0.25
C PRO A 219 -8.11 -9.14 1.00
N VAL A 220 -8.76 -10.30 1.08
CA VAL A 220 -8.56 -11.29 2.16
C VAL A 220 -8.20 -12.68 1.63
N THR A 221 -7.78 -12.77 0.37
CA THR A 221 -7.44 -14.02 -0.32
C THR A 221 -6.24 -13.85 -1.24
N LYS A 222 -5.51 -14.94 -1.52
CA LYS A 222 -4.51 -15.00 -2.61
C LYS A 222 -5.22 -15.04 -3.96
N SER A 223 -5.73 -13.90 -4.38
CA SER A 223 -6.59 -13.80 -5.57
C SER A 223 -6.12 -12.74 -6.55
N TRP A 224 -6.46 -12.96 -7.81
CA TRP A 224 -6.20 -12.03 -8.90
C TRP A 224 -7.34 -12.07 -9.92
N GLY A 225 -7.45 -11.03 -10.75
CA GLY A 225 -8.47 -10.98 -11.79
C GLY A 225 -8.57 -9.65 -12.53
N VAL A 226 -9.25 -9.68 -13.67
CA VAL A 226 -9.51 -8.49 -14.50
C VAL A 226 -10.62 -7.66 -13.91
N ASP A 227 -10.34 -6.38 -13.71
CA ASP A 227 -11.23 -5.35 -13.17
C ASP A 227 -11.94 -5.69 -11.85
N ASN A 228 -11.43 -6.67 -11.11
CA ASN A 228 -12.02 -7.10 -9.86
C ASN A 228 -11.37 -6.35 -8.69
N ARG A 229 -12.06 -5.39 -8.07
CA ARG A 229 -11.50 -4.61 -6.94
C ARG A 229 -11.43 -5.38 -5.62
N SER A 230 -12.02 -6.57 -5.56
CA SER A 230 -12.00 -7.42 -4.35
C SER A 230 -10.75 -8.30 -4.23
N VAL A 231 -9.98 -8.45 -5.30
CA VAL A 231 -8.80 -9.33 -5.34
C VAL A 231 -7.52 -8.64 -4.89
N ALA A 232 -6.52 -9.41 -4.47
CA ALA A 232 -5.22 -8.89 -4.04
C ALA A 232 -4.45 -8.23 -5.19
N LEU A 233 -4.51 -8.82 -6.38
CA LEU A 233 -3.83 -8.38 -7.60
C LEU A 233 -4.87 -8.15 -8.71
N ARG A 234 -5.29 -6.90 -8.90
CA ARG A 234 -6.24 -6.53 -9.95
C ARG A 234 -5.51 -6.23 -11.26
N ILE A 235 -6.10 -6.57 -12.40
CA ILE A 235 -5.67 -6.09 -13.71
C ILE A 235 -6.67 -5.00 -14.14
N PRO A 236 -6.31 -3.70 -14.08
CA PRO A 236 -7.22 -2.63 -14.49
C PRO A 236 -7.59 -2.73 -15.98
N THR A 237 -8.77 -2.22 -16.32
CA THR A 237 -9.15 -1.99 -17.72
C THR A 237 -8.34 -0.84 -18.32
N GLY A 238 -8.16 -0.89 -19.63
CA GLY A 238 -7.37 0.10 -20.36
C GLY A 238 -6.91 -0.44 -21.70
N PRO A 239 -6.33 0.43 -22.55
CA PRO A 239 -5.74 0.00 -23.82
C PRO A 239 -4.59 -0.99 -23.57
N PRO A 240 -4.32 -1.91 -24.52
CA PRO A 240 -3.26 -2.92 -24.44
C PRO A 240 -1.91 -2.39 -23.92
N ALA A 241 -1.44 -1.25 -24.46
CA ALA A 241 -0.18 -0.63 -24.05
C ALA A 241 -0.10 -0.25 -22.56
N SER A 242 -1.24 -0.06 -21.89
CA SER A 242 -1.35 0.29 -20.46
C SER A 242 -1.48 -0.93 -19.53
N ARG A 243 -1.36 -2.15 -20.06
CA ARG A 243 -1.52 -3.41 -19.31
C ARG A 243 -0.57 -3.46 -18.12
N ARG A 244 -1.15 -3.64 -16.93
CA ARG A 244 -0.46 -3.62 -15.66
C ARG A 244 -1.26 -4.41 -14.62
N PHE A 245 -0.63 -4.75 -13.52
CA PHE A 245 -1.36 -5.14 -12.32
C PHE A 245 -1.48 -3.95 -11.36
N GLU A 246 -2.35 -4.12 -10.38
CA GLU A 246 -2.60 -3.25 -9.24
C GLU A 246 -2.56 -4.12 -7.99
N HIS A 247 -1.56 -3.91 -7.15
CA HIS A 247 -1.47 -4.51 -5.83
C HIS A 247 -2.32 -3.72 -4.84
N ARG A 248 -3.17 -4.41 -4.07
CA ARG A 248 -4.19 -3.79 -3.20
C ARG A 248 -4.07 -4.13 -1.71
N VAL A 249 -2.97 -4.77 -1.30
CA VAL A 249 -2.83 -5.35 0.06
C VAL A 249 -2.01 -4.49 1.02
N ALA A 250 -1.17 -3.58 0.54
CA ALA A 250 -0.40 -2.70 1.42
C ALA A 250 -1.28 -1.64 2.11
N GLY A 251 -1.00 -1.36 3.38
CA GLY A 251 -1.57 -0.21 4.10
C GLY A 251 -0.90 1.10 3.71
N ALA A 252 -1.63 2.20 3.82
CA ALA A 252 -1.12 3.55 3.55
C ALA A 252 0.02 3.99 4.49
N ASP A 253 0.23 3.30 5.61
CA ASP A 253 1.31 3.51 6.57
C ASP A 253 2.55 2.64 6.29
N ALA A 254 2.48 1.69 5.36
CA ALA A 254 3.59 0.83 5.01
C ALA A 254 4.76 1.63 4.42
N ASN A 255 5.98 1.10 4.60
CA ASN A 255 7.19 1.69 4.04
C ASN A 255 7.18 1.45 2.52
N PRO A 256 7.17 2.51 1.69
CA PRO A 256 6.97 2.37 0.25
C PRO A 256 8.15 1.69 -0.44
N TYR A 257 9.36 1.82 0.11
CA TYR A 257 10.53 1.11 -0.39
C TYR A 257 10.45 -0.39 -0.10
N LEU A 258 9.98 -0.79 1.08
CA LEU A 258 9.84 -2.21 1.41
C LEU A 258 8.69 -2.85 0.65
N VAL A 259 7.57 -2.15 0.48
CA VAL A 259 6.48 -2.60 -0.40
C VAL A 259 6.98 -2.76 -1.84
N LEU A 260 7.73 -1.78 -2.35
CA LEU A 260 8.36 -1.90 -3.65
C LEU A 260 9.30 -3.12 -3.73
N ALA A 261 10.17 -3.31 -2.74
CA ALA A 261 11.12 -4.41 -2.70
C ALA A 261 10.42 -5.78 -2.74
N VAL A 262 9.39 -6.00 -1.94
CA VAL A 262 8.68 -7.30 -1.94
C VAL A 262 7.87 -7.54 -3.21
N LEU A 263 7.30 -6.49 -3.82
CA LEU A 263 6.61 -6.64 -5.10
C LEU A 263 7.60 -6.99 -6.21
N LEU A 264 8.74 -6.31 -6.28
CA LEU A 264 9.80 -6.64 -7.24
C LEU A 264 10.37 -8.05 -7.01
N ALA A 265 10.53 -8.47 -5.75
CA ALA A 265 10.95 -9.83 -5.40
C ALA A 265 9.94 -10.88 -5.88
N GLY A 266 8.64 -10.64 -5.66
CA GLY A 266 7.57 -11.50 -6.15
C GLY A 266 7.53 -11.58 -7.67
N ILE A 267 7.66 -10.44 -8.37
CA ILE A 267 7.75 -10.39 -9.83
C ILE A 267 8.95 -11.19 -10.33
N HIS A 268 10.14 -10.91 -9.80
CA HIS A 268 11.36 -11.58 -10.21
C HIS A 268 11.25 -13.10 -9.98
N HIS A 269 10.85 -13.52 -8.79
CA HIS A 269 10.61 -14.94 -8.46
C HIS A 269 9.62 -15.59 -9.43
N GLY A 270 8.51 -14.90 -9.73
CA GLY A 270 7.49 -15.39 -10.64
C GLY A 270 8.00 -15.58 -12.07
N LEU A 271 8.78 -14.65 -12.57
CA LEU A 271 9.40 -14.73 -13.90
C LEU A 271 10.47 -15.82 -13.97
N THR A 272 11.29 -15.98 -12.93
CA THR A 272 12.33 -17.03 -12.85
C THR A 272 11.71 -18.42 -12.80
N GLU A 273 10.74 -18.63 -11.90
CA GLU A 273 10.12 -19.94 -11.67
C GLU A 273 8.94 -20.24 -12.60
N LYS A 274 8.57 -19.29 -13.47
CA LYS A 274 7.37 -19.36 -14.31
C LYS A 274 6.11 -19.69 -13.51
N SER A 275 5.96 -19.04 -12.36
CA SER A 275 4.88 -19.33 -11.42
C SER A 275 3.50 -19.19 -12.07
N ASP A 276 2.62 -20.16 -11.82
CA ASP A 276 1.22 -20.11 -12.24
C ASP A 276 0.40 -19.39 -11.16
N PRO A 277 -0.28 -18.27 -11.47
CA PRO A 277 -1.16 -17.59 -10.53
C PRO A 277 -2.47 -18.36 -10.26
N GLY A 278 -2.70 -19.49 -10.95
CA GLY A 278 -3.94 -20.24 -10.90
C GLY A 278 -5.08 -19.51 -11.62
N PRO A 279 -6.33 -20.01 -11.54
CA PRO A 279 -7.46 -19.37 -12.20
C PRO A 279 -7.74 -17.98 -11.62
N MET A 280 -8.18 -17.05 -12.47
CA MET A 280 -8.70 -15.77 -12.02
C MET A 280 -9.92 -15.97 -11.11
N TRP A 281 -10.05 -15.11 -10.11
CA TRP A 281 -11.17 -15.16 -9.19
C TRP A 281 -12.45 -14.61 -9.85
N SER A 282 -13.53 -15.39 -9.76
CA SER A 282 -14.88 -14.98 -10.17
C SER A 282 -15.69 -14.49 -8.97
N GLY A 283 -16.47 -13.42 -9.15
CA GLY A 283 -17.26 -12.83 -8.06
C GLY A 283 -16.42 -12.08 -7.01
N SER A 284 -16.89 -12.06 -5.77
CA SER A 284 -16.25 -11.31 -4.67
C SER A 284 -15.22 -12.15 -3.93
N ALA A 285 -13.96 -11.74 -3.96
CA ALA A 285 -12.85 -12.33 -3.22
C ALA A 285 -12.80 -11.91 -1.73
N CYS A 286 -13.76 -11.09 -1.28
CA CYS A 286 -13.83 -10.58 0.09
C CYS A 286 -14.79 -11.37 1.00
N GLU A 287 -15.36 -12.49 0.54
CA GLU A 287 -16.37 -13.24 1.29
C GLU A 287 -15.78 -14.20 2.33
N GLN A 288 -14.69 -14.88 1.96
CA GLN A 288 -14.02 -15.86 2.80
C GLN A 288 -12.56 -15.49 2.98
N VAL A 289 -12.09 -15.52 4.22
CA VAL A 289 -10.69 -15.28 4.55
C VAL A 289 -9.86 -16.52 4.18
N ASP A 290 -8.80 -16.31 3.41
CA ASP A 290 -7.81 -17.33 3.10
C ASP A 290 -6.98 -17.64 4.34
N LYS A 291 -6.98 -18.92 4.73
CA LYS A 291 -6.29 -19.39 5.94
C LYS A 291 -4.77 -19.41 5.79
N ASP A 292 -4.26 -19.36 4.56
CA ASP A 292 -2.82 -19.33 4.32
C ASP A 292 -2.22 -17.95 4.55
N ILE A 293 -3.03 -16.89 4.52
CA ILE A 293 -2.56 -15.52 4.74
C ILE A 293 -2.60 -15.22 6.24
N PRO A 294 -1.47 -14.81 6.85
CA PRO A 294 -1.43 -14.43 8.26
C PRO A 294 -2.09 -13.06 8.45
N PHE A 295 -3.34 -13.03 8.89
CA PHE A 295 -4.08 -11.79 9.20
C PHE A 295 -3.90 -11.34 10.66
N ASP A 296 -2.74 -11.60 11.24
CA ASP A 296 -2.27 -11.02 12.50
C ASP A 296 -0.76 -10.79 12.45
N LEU A 297 -0.28 -9.82 13.23
CA LEU A 297 1.14 -9.41 13.18
C LEU A 297 2.08 -10.53 13.62
N THR A 298 1.73 -11.30 14.65
CA THR A 298 2.59 -12.35 15.19
C THR A 298 2.84 -13.45 14.16
N SER A 299 1.78 -13.98 13.55
CA SER A 299 1.90 -15.03 12.54
C SER A 299 2.55 -14.51 11.25
N ALA A 300 2.33 -13.24 10.89
CA ALA A 300 2.96 -12.62 9.73
C ALA A 300 4.48 -12.45 9.91
N LEU A 301 4.93 -12.07 11.11
CA LEU A 301 6.36 -11.99 11.43
C LEU A 301 7.02 -13.38 11.45
N ALA A 302 6.32 -14.38 11.99
CA ALA A 302 6.78 -15.77 11.94
C ALA A 302 6.94 -16.28 10.49
N ARG A 303 5.96 -15.99 9.61
CA ARG A 303 6.05 -16.33 8.18
C ARG A 303 7.20 -15.61 7.49
N LEU A 304 7.33 -14.30 7.67
CA LEU A 304 8.44 -13.52 7.08
C LEU A 304 9.81 -14.07 7.51
N ARG A 305 9.98 -14.38 8.81
CA ARG A 305 11.22 -14.95 9.35
C ARG A 305 11.52 -16.35 8.79
N ALA A 306 10.50 -17.14 8.46
CA ALA A 306 10.66 -18.45 7.85
C ALA A 306 10.84 -18.43 6.33
N SER A 307 10.59 -17.30 5.67
CA SER A 307 10.59 -17.20 4.21
C SER A 307 12.00 -17.25 3.61
N ALA A 308 12.38 -18.41 3.07
CA ALA A 308 13.63 -18.55 2.31
C ALA A 308 13.64 -17.64 1.07
N VAL A 309 12.49 -17.50 0.40
CA VAL A 309 12.36 -16.66 -0.80
C VAL A 309 12.62 -15.20 -0.43
N LEU A 310 11.86 -14.60 0.49
CA LEU A 310 12.04 -13.18 0.80
C LEU A 310 13.40 -12.88 1.43
N LYS A 311 13.97 -13.79 2.23
CA LYS A 311 15.34 -13.64 2.77
C LYS A 311 16.40 -13.57 1.67
N SER A 312 16.24 -14.30 0.58
CA SER A 312 17.18 -14.24 -0.55
C SER A 312 17.18 -12.90 -1.30
N TYR A 313 16.08 -12.13 -1.19
CA TYR A 313 15.94 -10.81 -1.81
C TYR A 313 16.26 -9.66 -0.85
N LEU A 314 15.71 -9.71 0.37
CA LEU A 314 15.82 -8.63 1.36
C LEU A 314 17.10 -8.73 2.20
N GLY A 315 17.67 -9.94 2.32
CA GLY A 315 18.78 -10.26 3.20
C GLY A 315 18.31 -10.79 4.56
N ASP A 316 18.94 -11.86 5.03
CA ASP A 316 18.59 -12.53 6.30
C ASP A 316 18.68 -11.58 7.49
N THR A 317 19.78 -10.82 7.59
CA THR A 317 19.97 -9.83 8.66
C THR A 317 18.90 -8.73 8.65
N TYR A 318 18.49 -8.27 7.46
CA TYR A 318 17.44 -7.25 7.35
C TYR A 318 16.10 -7.79 7.85
N VAL A 319 15.74 -9.00 7.41
CA VAL A 319 14.51 -9.68 7.85
C VAL A 319 14.50 -9.85 9.36
N GLU A 320 15.60 -10.32 9.97
CA GLU A 320 15.63 -10.51 11.43
C GLU A 320 15.50 -9.19 12.19
N LEU A 321 16.21 -8.13 11.79
CA LEU A 321 16.10 -6.82 12.44
C LEU A 321 14.71 -6.21 12.27
N TYR A 322 14.10 -6.35 11.09
CA TYR A 322 12.72 -5.91 10.87
C TYR A 322 11.77 -6.65 11.82
N CYS A 323 11.88 -7.99 11.90
CA CYS A 323 11.02 -8.79 12.76
C CYS A 323 11.21 -8.43 14.25
N ALA A 324 12.45 -8.35 14.73
CA ALA A 324 12.75 -7.96 16.10
C ALA A 324 12.20 -6.57 16.45
N THR A 325 12.28 -5.60 15.53
CA THR A 325 11.71 -4.26 15.71
C THR A 325 10.19 -4.33 15.88
N LYS A 326 9.51 -5.09 15.02
CA LYS A 326 8.04 -5.23 15.07
C LYS A 326 7.54 -6.03 16.26
N GLU A 327 8.31 -7.01 16.72
CA GLU A 327 8.03 -7.74 17.96
C GLU A 327 8.16 -6.84 19.19
N ALA A 328 9.18 -5.96 19.23
CA ALA A 328 9.32 -4.97 20.30
C ALA A 328 8.17 -3.96 20.32
N GLU A 329 7.74 -3.46 19.15
CA GLU A 329 6.55 -2.60 19.01
C GLU A 329 5.28 -3.32 19.50
N LEU A 330 5.09 -4.59 19.13
CA LEU A 330 3.96 -5.42 19.56
C LEU A 330 3.96 -5.64 21.08
N ALA A 331 5.10 -6.01 21.67
CA ALA A 331 5.23 -6.19 23.11
C ALA A 331 4.85 -4.90 23.86
N SER A 332 5.40 -3.76 23.45
CA SER A 332 5.05 -2.46 24.04
C SER A 332 3.57 -2.11 23.91
N PHE A 333 2.90 -2.51 22.83
CA PHE A 333 1.45 -2.32 22.69
C PHE A 333 0.65 -3.22 23.64
N LEU A 334 1.05 -4.49 23.81
CA LEU A 334 0.36 -5.45 24.66
C LEU A 334 0.50 -5.13 26.15
N ASP A 335 1.56 -4.42 26.55
CA ASP A 335 1.71 -3.90 27.91
C ASP A 335 0.67 -2.83 28.28
N HIS A 336 -0.01 -2.23 27.29
CA HIS A 336 -1.04 -1.23 27.51
C HIS A 336 -2.43 -1.86 27.71
N ILE A 337 -2.92 -1.85 28.96
CA ILE A 337 -4.28 -2.29 29.28
C ILE A 337 -5.30 -1.26 28.80
N THR A 338 -6.15 -1.67 27.86
CA THR A 338 -7.15 -0.81 27.26
C THR A 338 -8.35 -0.61 28.19
N PRO A 339 -9.08 0.52 28.12
CA PRO A 339 -10.32 0.73 28.87
C PRO A 339 -11.36 -0.39 28.67
N ARG A 340 -11.32 -1.07 27.52
CA ARG A 340 -12.24 -2.17 27.19
C ARG A 340 -12.01 -3.40 28.07
N GLU A 341 -10.76 -3.68 28.47
CA GLU A 341 -10.43 -4.82 29.31
C GLU A 341 -11.01 -4.64 30.71
N TYR A 342 -10.88 -3.45 31.30
CA TYR A 342 -11.54 -3.14 32.58
C TYR A 342 -13.05 -3.29 32.50
N GLN A 343 -13.70 -2.83 31.41
CA GLN A 343 -15.15 -2.97 31.23
C GLN A 343 -15.64 -4.42 31.10
N TRP A 344 -14.77 -5.35 30.70
CA TRP A 344 -15.14 -6.75 30.49
C TRP A 344 -14.86 -7.63 31.70
N TYR A 345 -13.81 -7.32 32.45
CA TYR A 345 -13.24 -8.23 33.44
C TYR A 345 -13.30 -7.71 34.89
N LEU A 346 -13.76 -6.47 35.13
CA LEU A 346 -14.08 -5.92 36.46
C LEU A 346 -15.58 -5.64 36.58
#